data_AF-A0A6A5KBQ0-F1
#
_entry.id   AF-A0A6A5KBQ0-F1
#
_cell.length_a   1.000
_cell.length_b   1.000
_cell.length_c   1.000
_cell.angle_alpha   90.00
_cell.angle_beta   90.00
_cell.angle_gamma   90.00
#
_symmetry.space_group_name_H-M   'P 1'
#
loop_
_entity.id
_entity.type
_entity.pdbx_description
1 polymer ?
#
loop_
_entity_poly.entity_id
_entity_poly.type
_entity_poly.pdbx_seq_one_letter_code
_entity_poly.pdbx_strand_id
1 'polypeptide(L)'
;MIVGGKGKVYWFMFKKLDKVYKVPDIPRYTKEDAEAYAKTLQGAAITPNVGFTDLWKNRTSYALVPLEEAYLKRWSWGRIACVGDGVHKMTPNMGAGGNAAIETVAALANELKKMKEISEKGKPSYDIIKEHLGNYQKTRETRATAICTASNGLTRIHALKTIRDKLFAFWILPNAGDMFIDLNCDMVTGSVKLDYLPLPERSLHGTMPFNPSQGLGHKESKMVRAVKALPFLAISCVAVYFMWSICLPHMVERGIEIMKKGVEVNIGTPGHVMPWENFYRSEFVDSRLRGLAAVFASFQFVDVICHWQTFSFLTDAGIVYAILLIEAARRANILTLVSVPLLLGYNMQFLGIGTVMALYCFVHYIQSPIESFRARDLRLTDMSYTVTVLPVLILFHYLPNFGAFLPWIEPETRHMWEWIWQPFPVYISLAQYVLKKTVVPDTMQYDRKENTEGDIPTIFWTVGSLCALSAGTWWYTMAYAPYSMWTLFVPNVAATQTGDEYIRLFMQFDQAFSMAACFLWLLYLFGDMKKAGMIDDSWITIILKGIATLAVAGPGVTIGLGWLWREKTLATKWHKDALVPGNAGKVKS
;
A
#
# COMPACT_ATOMS: atom_id res chain seq x y z
N MET A 1 21.55 20.80 -1.03
CA MET A 1 20.67 20.69 -2.21
C MET A 1 21.36 21.36 -3.40
N ILE A 2 21.35 20.74 -4.58
CA ILE A 2 21.99 21.27 -5.79
C ILE A 2 21.01 21.15 -6.95
N VAL A 3 20.89 22.20 -7.74
CA VAL A 3 19.99 22.29 -8.89
C VAL A 3 20.77 22.84 -10.08
N GLY A 4 20.80 22.10 -11.19
CA GLY A 4 21.39 22.56 -12.45
C GLY A 4 20.34 23.18 -13.37
N GLY A 5 20.71 24.25 -14.07
CA GLY A 5 19.83 24.86 -15.08
C GLY A 5 20.46 26.06 -15.78
N LYS A 6 20.17 26.22 -17.09
CA LYS A 6 20.64 27.33 -17.92
C LYS A 6 22.16 27.59 -17.84
N GLY A 7 22.95 26.50 -17.84
CA GLY A 7 24.41 26.58 -17.74
C GLY A 7 24.95 27.00 -16.38
N LYS A 8 24.11 27.06 -15.33
CA LYS A 8 24.50 27.40 -13.96
C LYS A 8 24.13 26.31 -12.97
N VAL A 9 24.82 26.32 -11.83
CA VAL A 9 24.54 25.47 -10.68
C VAL A 9 24.09 26.36 -9.53
N TYR A 10 22.90 26.06 -9.00
CA TYR A 10 22.37 26.67 -7.78
C TYR A 10 22.52 25.67 -6.65
N TRP A 11 22.95 26.14 -5.48
CA TRP A 11 23.19 25.27 -4.34
C TRP A 11 22.73 25.93 -3.05
N PHE A 12 22.28 25.09 -2.12
CA PHE A 12 21.76 25.50 -0.83
C PHE A 12 22.37 24.62 0.26
N MET A 13 22.83 25.30 1.31
CA MET A 13 23.43 24.70 2.49
C MET A 13 22.61 25.11 3.70
N PHE A 14 22.30 24.12 4.53
CA PHE A 14 21.42 24.32 5.67
C PHE A 14 22.21 24.10 6.95
N LYS A 15 22.28 25.14 7.78
CA LYS A 15 22.85 25.07 9.13
C LYS A 15 21.72 25.08 10.14
N LYS A 16 21.70 24.08 11.04
CA LYS A 16 20.83 24.11 12.21
C LYS A 16 21.33 25.20 13.17
N LEU A 17 20.46 26.12 13.54
CA LEU A 17 20.74 27.09 14.60
C LEU A 17 20.68 26.42 15.98
N ASP A 18 21.34 27.03 16.96
CA ASP A 18 21.35 26.60 18.36
C ASP A 18 19.95 26.64 18.99
N LYS A 19 19.16 27.67 18.65
CA LYS A 19 17.80 27.85 19.14
C LYS A 19 16.88 28.47 18.07
N VAL A 20 15.60 28.56 18.41
CA VAL A 20 14.61 29.29 17.62
C VAL A 20 14.66 30.76 18.00
N TYR A 21 14.89 31.62 17.02
CA TYR A 21 14.83 33.07 17.16
C TYR A 21 13.46 33.60 16.75
N LYS A 22 12.97 34.64 17.43
CA LYS A 22 11.68 35.29 17.16
C LYS A 22 11.91 36.78 16.93
N VAL A 23 10.99 37.44 16.23
CA VAL A 23 11.02 38.91 16.07
C VAL A 23 11.01 39.58 17.46
N PRO A 24 11.87 40.57 17.72
CA PRO A 24 12.79 41.24 16.79
C PRO A 24 14.20 40.62 16.66
N ASP A 25 14.51 39.56 17.41
CA ASP A 25 15.86 38.98 17.59
C ASP A 25 16.31 38.02 16.47
N ILE A 26 15.77 38.13 15.25
CA ILE A 26 16.18 37.27 14.14
C ILE A 26 17.60 37.70 13.69
N PRO A 27 18.58 36.78 13.63
CA PRO A 27 19.96 37.13 13.31
C PRO A 27 20.08 37.63 11.87
N ARG A 28 20.95 38.61 11.66
CA ARG A 28 21.36 39.08 10.33
C ARG A 28 22.79 38.66 10.10
N TYR A 29 23.07 38.16 8.90
CA TYR A 29 24.39 37.68 8.54
C TYR A 29 25.03 38.58 7.50
N THR A 30 26.32 38.78 7.67
CA THR A 30 27.20 39.50 6.76
C THR A 30 27.82 38.54 5.73
N LYS A 31 28.58 39.07 4.77
CA LYS A 31 29.31 38.21 3.83
C LYS A 31 30.46 37.48 4.52
N GLU A 32 31.05 38.11 5.52
CA GLU A 32 32.12 37.58 6.36
C GLU A 32 31.62 36.36 7.14
N ASP A 33 30.39 36.41 7.68
CA ASP A 33 29.75 35.26 8.32
C ASP A 33 29.55 34.09 7.35
N ALA A 34 29.15 34.39 6.11
CA ALA A 34 28.98 33.40 5.06
C ALA A 34 30.32 32.72 4.69
N GLU A 35 31.40 33.48 4.60
CA GLU A 35 32.75 32.97 4.36
C GLU A 35 33.27 32.13 5.51
N ALA A 36 33.07 32.58 6.75
CA ALA A 36 33.42 31.82 7.94
C ALA A 36 32.70 30.48 7.97
N TYR A 37 31.40 30.45 7.66
CA TYR A 37 30.65 29.20 7.56
C TYR A 37 31.14 28.31 6.41
N ALA A 38 31.40 28.88 5.23
CA ALA A 38 31.92 28.12 4.10
C ALA A 38 33.28 27.46 4.41
N LYS A 39 34.17 28.14 5.15
CA LYS A 39 35.45 27.55 5.60
C LYS A 39 35.25 26.25 6.39
N THR A 40 34.20 26.15 7.20
CA THR A 40 33.90 24.93 7.97
C THR A 40 33.56 23.71 7.09
N LEU A 41 33.35 23.91 5.79
CA LEU A 41 32.86 22.89 4.86
C LEU A 41 33.85 22.60 3.71
N GLN A 42 35.07 23.15 3.75
CA GLN A 42 36.06 22.99 2.68
C GLN A 42 36.41 21.52 2.36
N GLY A 43 36.34 20.62 3.34
CA GLY A 43 36.56 19.18 3.15
C GLY A 43 35.32 18.36 2.75
N ALA A 44 34.15 19.00 2.63
CA ALA A 44 32.91 18.27 2.31
C ALA A 44 32.91 17.83 0.84
N ALA A 45 32.79 16.52 0.61
CA ALA A 45 32.53 15.97 -0.71
C ALA A 45 31.06 16.19 -1.09
N ILE A 46 30.83 16.65 -2.32
CA ILE A 46 29.49 16.78 -2.90
C ILE A 46 29.19 15.57 -3.77
N THR A 47 30.13 15.23 -4.65
CA THR A 47 30.16 14.00 -5.43
C THR A 47 31.54 13.34 -5.26
N PRO A 48 31.77 12.12 -5.76
CA PRO A 48 33.10 11.52 -5.74
C PRO A 48 34.19 12.37 -6.40
N ASN A 49 33.81 13.25 -7.34
CA ASN A 49 34.75 14.03 -8.16
C ASN A 49 34.69 15.54 -7.90
N VAL A 50 33.74 16.03 -7.11
CA VAL A 50 33.53 17.48 -6.87
C VAL A 50 33.40 17.73 -5.38
N GLY A 51 34.32 18.55 -4.86
CA GLY A 51 34.27 19.02 -3.49
C GLY A 51 33.49 20.32 -3.34
N PHE A 52 33.09 20.64 -2.11
CA PHE A 52 32.52 21.95 -1.80
C PHE A 52 33.50 23.10 -2.10
N THR A 53 34.80 22.88 -1.91
CA THR A 53 35.83 23.87 -2.23
C THR A 53 35.79 24.30 -3.69
N ASP A 54 35.57 23.37 -4.63
CA ASP A 54 35.51 23.68 -6.06
C ASP A 54 34.27 24.53 -6.38
N LEU A 55 33.14 24.15 -5.80
CA LEU A 55 31.87 24.86 -5.96
C LEU A 55 31.92 26.27 -5.33
N TRP A 56 32.58 26.42 -4.18
CA TRP A 56 32.78 27.73 -3.54
C TRP A 56 33.74 28.61 -4.34
N LYS A 57 34.85 28.08 -4.86
CA LYS A 57 35.79 28.85 -5.70
C LYS A 57 35.14 29.40 -6.97
N ASN A 58 34.27 28.62 -7.60
CA ASN A 58 33.60 28.99 -8.85
C ASN A 58 32.25 29.74 -8.64
N ARG A 59 31.90 30.12 -7.41
CA ARG A 59 30.64 30.79 -7.12
C ARG A 59 30.58 32.17 -7.79
N THR A 60 29.44 32.51 -8.40
CA THR A 60 29.20 33.85 -8.94
C THR A 60 28.47 34.78 -7.96
N SER A 61 27.72 34.21 -7.01
CA SER A 61 27.00 34.93 -5.97
C SER A 61 26.74 34.01 -4.79
N TYR A 62 26.63 34.58 -3.58
CA TYR A 62 26.32 33.86 -2.35
C TYR A 62 25.71 34.81 -1.32
N ALA A 63 24.90 34.23 -0.43
CA ALA A 63 24.37 34.90 0.74
C ALA A 63 24.18 33.88 1.86
N LEU A 64 24.32 34.33 3.10
CA LEU A 64 23.88 33.60 4.28
C LEU A 64 22.66 34.32 4.84
N VAL A 65 21.55 33.61 5.00
CA VAL A 65 20.30 34.21 5.48
C VAL A 65 19.68 33.30 6.55
N PRO A 66 19.02 33.87 7.57
CA PRO A 66 18.16 33.09 8.44
C PRO A 66 16.98 32.54 7.62
N LEU A 67 16.59 31.30 7.90
CA LEU A 67 15.36 30.74 7.34
C LEU A 67 14.22 30.98 8.31
N GLU A 68 13.21 31.71 7.85
CA GLU A 68 12.07 32.12 8.65
C GLU A 68 10.86 31.23 8.37
N GLU A 69 10.04 31.05 9.41
CA GLU A 69 8.76 30.35 9.34
C GLU A 69 7.71 31.23 9.99
N ALA A 70 6.61 31.49 9.29
CA ALA A 70 5.51 32.29 9.81
C ALA A 70 4.18 31.83 9.21
N TYR A 71 3.12 31.82 10.02
CA TYR A 71 1.76 31.59 9.54
C TYR A 71 0.82 32.53 10.28
N LEU A 72 0.31 33.53 9.58
CA LEU A 72 -0.60 34.52 10.14
C LEU A 72 -2.04 33.98 10.16
N LYS A 73 -2.72 34.19 11.29
CA LYS A 73 -4.12 33.78 11.49
C LYS A 73 -5.12 34.61 10.67
N ARG A 74 -4.73 35.84 10.28
CA ARG A 74 -5.58 36.77 9.53
C ARG A 74 -4.81 37.25 8.31
N TRP A 75 -5.37 37.03 7.13
CA TRP A 75 -4.74 37.42 5.86
C TRP A 75 -5.29 38.73 5.32
N SER A 76 -6.42 39.20 5.86
CA SER A 76 -7.06 40.45 5.47
C SER A 76 -7.48 41.27 6.68
N TRP A 77 -7.52 42.59 6.49
CA TRP A 77 -8.04 43.56 7.45
C TRP A 77 -8.63 44.76 6.74
N GLY A 78 -9.92 45.01 6.93
CA GLY A 78 -10.64 46.06 6.21
C GLY A 78 -10.58 45.85 4.70
N ARG A 79 -9.90 46.75 3.99
CA ARG A 79 -9.71 46.70 2.53
C ARG A 79 -8.31 46.18 2.13
N ILE A 80 -7.53 45.68 3.08
CA ILE A 80 -6.17 45.18 2.87
C ILE A 80 -6.22 43.66 2.79
N ALA A 81 -5.54 43.09 1.79
CA ALA A 81 -5.30 41.65 1.67
C ALA A 81 -3.80 41.40 1.50
N CYS A 82 -3.29 40.37 2.17
CA CYS A 82 -1.89 39.96 2.11
C CYS A 82 -1.78 38.57 1.47
N VAL A 83 -0.71 38.34 0.71
CA VAL A 83 -0.50 37.11 -0.06
C VAL A 83 0.95 36.62 0.07
N GLY A 84 1.17 35.33 -0.19
CA GLY A 84 2.51 34.72 -0.16
C GLY A 84 3.19 34.83 1.21
N ASP A 85 4.49 35.10 1.20
CA ASP A 85 5.34 35.22 2.41
C ASP A 85 4.85 36.30 3.40
N GLY A 86 3.99 37.22 2.98
CA GLY A 86 3.34 38.19 3.89
C GLY A 86 2.32 37.55 4.85
N VAL A 87 1.86 36.32 4.58
CA VAL A 87 0.87 35.60 5.40
C VAL A 87 1.28 34.17 5.74
N HIS A 88 1.97 33.49 4.84
CA HIS A 88 2.49 32.14 5.06
C HIS A 88 3.92 32.07 4.52
N LYS A 89 4.88 32.04 5.44
CA LYS A 89 6.30 31.95 5.15
C LYS A 89 6.81 30.58 5.58
N MET A 90 7.52 29.93 4.68
CA MET A 90 8.03 28.59 4.88
C MET A 90 9.46 28.49 4.37
N THR A 91 10.20 27.54 4.93
CA THR A 91 11.57 27.27 4.51
C THR A 91 11.65 26.75 3.07
N PRO A 92 12.74 27.05 2.33
CA PRO A 92 12.86 26.74 0.90
C PRO A 92 13.09 25.25 0.60
N ASN A 93 13.24 24.39 1.62
CA ASN A 93 13.61 22.98 1.49
C ASN A 93 12.70 22.16 0.58
N MET A 94 11.40 22.52 0.50
CA MET A 94 10.41 21.88 -0.38
C MET A 94 10.15 22.66 -1.67
N GLY A 95 10.76 23.84 -1.86
CA GLY A 95 10.49 24.69 -3.03
C GLY A 95 9.06 25.24 -3.11
N ALA A 96 8.32 25.25 -1.98
CA ALA A 96 6.89 25.50 -1.98
C ALA A 96 6.48 26.98 -1.92
N GLY A 97 7.33 27.88 -1.41
CA GLY A 97 6.95 29.28 -1.14
C GLY A 97 6.41 30.02 -2.36
N GLY A 98 7.14 29.97 -3.49
CA GLY A 98 6.71 30.61 -4.74
C GLY A 98 5.39 30.04 -5.28
N ASN A 99 5.26 28.71 -5.29
CA ASN A 99 4.05 28.03 -5.75
C ASN A 99 2.85 28.36 -4.85
N ALA A 100 3.03 28.34 -3.53
CA ALA A 100 2.01 28.68 -2.55
C ALA A 100 1.58 30.15 -2.64
N ALA A 101 2.50 31.06 -2.96
CA ALA A 101 2.20 32.47 -3.20
C ALA A 101 1.34 32.66 -4.45
N ILE A 102 1.72 32.03 -5.57
CA ILE A 102 0.92 32.04 -6.82
C ILE A 102 -0.48 31.50 -6.54
N GLU A 103 -0.59 30.39 -5.81
CA GLU A 103 -1.86 29.77 -5.45
C GLU A 103 -2.75 30.70 -4.60
N THR A 104 -2.17 31.43 -3.64
CA THR A 104 -2.92 32.42 -2.84
C THR A 104 -3.35 33.62 -3.68
N VAL A 105 -2.52 34.08 -4.62
CA VAL A 105 -2.91 35.15 -5.57
C VAL A 105 -4.05 34.70 -6.48
N ALA A 106 -4.03 33.46 -6.98
CA ALA A 106 -5.11 32.90 -7.79
C ALA A 106 -6.44 32.85 -7.00
N ALA A 107 -6.40 32.41 -5.74
CA ALA A 107 -7.59 32.42 -4.87
C ALA A 107 -8.14 33.84 -4.67
N LEU A 108 -7.27 34.81 -4.40
CA LEU A 108 -7.67 36.21 -4.28
C LEU A 108 -8.26 36.75 -5.58
N ALA A 109 -7.65 36.45 -6.73
CA ALA A 109 -8.13 36.89 -8.04
C ALA A 109 -9.53 36.34 -8.37
N ASN A 110 -9.81 35.09 -8.04
CA ASN A 110 -11.16 34.51 -8.20
C ASN A 110 -12.20 35.26 -7.35
N GLU A 111 -11.88 35.56 -6.09
CA GLU A 111 -12.79 36.30 -5.21
C GLU A 111 -12.97 37.76 -5.65
N LEU A 112 -11.92 38.41 -6.16
CA LEU A 112 -12.02 39.75 -6.74
C LEU A 112 -12.90 39.78 -8.00
N LYS A 113 -12.83 38.74 -8.84
CA LYS A 113 -13.69 38.61 -10.02
C LYS A 113 -15.17 38.49 -9.62
N LYS A 114 -15.49 37.63 -8.65
CA LYS A 114 -16.85 37.50 -8.09
C LYS A 114 -17.35 38.81 -7.50
N MET A 115 -16.51 39.49 -6.71
CA MET A 115 -16.82 40.80 -6.14
C MET A 115 -17.16 41.83 -7.23
N LYS A 116 -16.40 41.84 -8.34
CA LYS A 116 -16.66 42.73 -9.49
C LYS A 116 -18.00 42.44 -10.15
N GLU A 117 -18.34 41.17 -10.37
CA GLU A 117 -19.60 40.74 -11.00
C GLU A 117 -20.82 41.11 -10.16
N ILE A 118 -20.73 40.96 -8.84
CA ILE A 118 -21.79 41.40 -7.91
C ILE A 118 -21.93 42.94 -7.92
N SER A 119 -20.84 43.64 -8.15
CA SER A 119 -20.76 45.11 -8.07
C SER A 119 -20.98 45.81 -9.41
N GLU A 120 -21.48 45.15 -10.45
CA GLU A 120 -21.55 45.70 -11.83
C GLU A 120 -22.21 47.08 -11.99
N LYS A 121 -22.96 47.57 -10.99
CA LYS A 121 -23.58 48.90 -10.97
C LYS A 121 -22.98 49.89 -9.96
N GLY A 122 -21.87 49.58 -9.28
CA GLY A 122 -21.29 50.47 -8.25
C GLY A 122 -19.99 49.97 -7.59
N LYS A 123 -19.56 50.65 -6.52
CA LYS A 123 -18.43 50.19 -5.69
C LYS A 123 -18.93 49.10 -4.73
N PRO A 124 -18.19 47.99 -4.52
CA PRO A 124 -18.57 46.99 -3.53
C PRO A 124 -18.68 47.61 -2.15
N SER A 125 -19.73 47.24 -1.42
CA SER A 125 -19.90 47.62 -0.02
C SER A 125 -18.75 47.06 0.83
N TYR A 126 -18.54 47.64 2.01
CA TYR A 126 -17.51 47.14 2.92
C TYR A 126 -17.76 45.68 3.34
N ASP A 127 -19.03 45.30 3.54
CA ASP A 127 -19.38 43.94 3.93
C ASP A 127 -19.07 42.91 2.84
N ILE A 128 -19.35 43.24 1.57
CA ILE A 128 -18.97 42.42 0.41
C ILE A 128 -17.46 42.25 0.35
N ILE A 129 -16.69 43.33 0.56
CA ILE A 129 -15.23 43.26 0.60
C ILE A 129 -14.75 42.32 1.71
N LYS A 130 -15.27 42.52 2.93
CA LYS A 130 -14.89 41.71 4.09
C LYS A 130 -15.21 40.23 3.87
N GLU A 131 -16.36 39.93 3.27
CA GLU A 131 -16.79 38.57 2.96
C GLU A 131 -15.83 37.89 1.97
N HIS A 132 -15.63 38.46 0.78
CA HIS A 132 -14.76 37.88 -0.25
C HIS A 132 -13.29 37.83 0.17
N LEU A 133 -12.81 38.82 0.93
CA LEU A 133 -11.48 38.78 1.54
C LEU A 133 -11.38 37.75 2.68
N GLY A 134 -12.50 37.30 3.26
CA GLY A 134 -12.53 36.13 4.15
C GLY A 134 -12.50 34.81 3.37
N ASN A 135 -13.20 34.77 2.23
CA ASN A 135 -13.35 33.56 1.42
C ASN A 135 -12.02 33.08 0.80
N TYR A 136 -11.16 33.97 0.29
CA TYR A 136 -9.88 33.51 -0.28
C TYR A 136 -8.95 32.88 0.77
N GLN A 137 -8.98 33.39 2.01
CA GLN A 137 -8.27 32.78 3.13
C GLN A 137 -8.87 31.40 3.43
N LYS A 138 -10.19 31.30 3.60
CA LYS A 138 -10.89 30.04 3.91
C LYS A 138 -10.59 28.95 2.87
N THR A 139 -10.58 29.30 1.59
CA THR A 139 -10.25 28.38 0.49
C THR A 139 -8.81 27.85 0.58
N ARG A 140 -7.88 28.66 1.09
CA ARG A 140 -6.44 28.34 1.13
C ARG A 140 -5.97 27.77 2.46
N GLU A 141 -6.63 28.07 3.57
CA GLU A 141 -6.11 27.85 4.93
C GLU A 141 -5.66 26.41 5.18
N THR A 142 -6.50 25.42 4.86
CA THR A 142 -6.19 24.00 5.03
C THR A 142 -4.92 23.59 4.26
N ARG A 143 -4.86 23.93 2.97
CA ARG A 143 -3.75 23.58 2.09
C ARG A 143 -2.48 24.34 2.45
N ALA A 144 -2.57 25.65 2.69
CA ALA A 144 -1.43 26.48 3.07
C ALA A 144 -0.82 26.02 4.40
N THR A 145 -1.65 25.67 5.38
CA THR A 145 -1.19 25.08 6.65
C THR A 145 -0.48 23.74 6.43
N ALA A 146 -1.03 22.88 5.58
CA ALA A 146 -0.42 21.58 5.25
C ALA A 146 0.93 21.74 4.53
N ILE A 147 1.02 22.66 3.57
CA ILE A 147 2.25 22.98 2.83
C ILE A 147 3.33 23.55 3.75
N CYS A 148 2.98 24.50 4.64
CA CYS A 148 3.89 25.03 5.64
C CYS A 148 4.39 23.91 6.57
N THR A 149 3.49 23.08 7.09
CA THR A 149 3.83 21.96 7.98
C THR A 149 4.76 20.96 7.31
N ALA A 150 4.49 20.58 6.06
CA ALA A 150 5.32 19.66 5.28
C ALA A 150 6.71 20.25 4.98
N SER A 151 6.77 21.52 4.53
CA SER A 151 8.03 22.24 4.29
C SER A 151 8.88 22.30 5.56
N ASN A 152 8.21 22.63 6.67
CA ASN A 152 8.82 22.69 7.98
C ASN A 152 9.37 21.33 8.39
N GLY A 153 8.59 20.25 8.28
CA GLY A 153 9.04 18.88 8.56
C GLY A 153 10.28 18.49 7.77
N LEU A 154 10.28 18.76 6.46
CA LEU A 154 11.42 18.47 5.58
C LEU A 154 12.70 19.20 6.00
N THR A 155 12.58 20.44 6.48
CA THR A 155 13.72 21.18 7.02
C THR A 155 14.34 20.49 8.22
N ARG A 156 13.55 19.87 9.10
CA ARG A 156 14.08 19.18 10.28
C ARG A 156 14.80 17.89 9.88
N ILE A 157 14.30 17.20 8.86
CA ILE A 157 14.97 16.04 8.25
C ILE A 157 16.32 16.46 7.65
N HIS A 158 16.34 17.49 6.80
CA HIS A 158 17.59 17.99 6.19
C HIS A 158 18.58 18.55 7.23
N ALA A 159 18.08 19.12 8.33
CA ALA A 159 18.90 19.61 9.44
C ALA A 159 19.28 18.52 10.46
N LEU A 160 18.88 17.26 10.22
CA LEU A 160 19.14 16.12 11.11
C LEU A 160 18.80 16.43 12.58
N LYS A 161 17.66 17.10 12.80
CA LYS A 161 17.35 17.78 14.07
C LYS A 161 17.34 16.80 15.25
N THR A 162 16.74 15.63 15.08
CA THR A 162 16.58 14.58 16.09
C THR A 162 17.23 13.26 15.65
N ILE A 163 17.36 12.30 16.58
CA ILE A 163 17.82 10.94 16.25
C ILE A 163 16.88 10.29 15.22
N ARG A 164 15.56 10.50 15.36
CA ARG A 164 14.56 10.03 14.38
C ARG A 164 14.82 10.61 12.99
N ASP A 165 15.09 11.91 12.90
CA ASP A 165 15.39 12.57 11.61
C ASP A 165 16.67 12.03 10.99
N LYS A 166 17.70 11.74 11.80
CA LYS A 166 18.95 11.09 11.35
C LYS A 166 18.70 9.69 10.80
N LEU A 167 17.97 8.87 11.56
CA LEU A 167 17.64 7.52 11.14
C LEU A 167 16.84 7.54 9.83
N PHE A 168 15.86 8.44 9.74
CA PHE A 168 15.09 8.62 8.52
C PHE A 168 15.96 9.04 7.34
N ALA A 169 16.79 10.08 7.50
CA ALA A 169 17.61 10.61 6.41
C ALA A 169 18.66 9.62 5.88
N PHE A 170 19.28 8.82 6.75
CA PHE A 170 20.37 7.93 6.35
C PHE A 170 19.94 6.50 6.01
N TRP A 171 18.83 5.99 6.58
CA TRP A 171 18.46 4.58 6.42
C TRP A 171 17.13 4.37 5.70
N ILE A 172 16.17 5.29 5.86
CA ILE A 172 14.85 5.16 5.25
C ILE A 172 14.83 5.85 3.88
N LEU A 173 15.30 7.10 3.85
CA LEU A 173 15.21 7.96 2.67
C LEU A 173 15.93 7.41 1.43
N PRO A 174 17.12 6.78 1.51
CA PRO A 174 17.76 6.17 0.34
C PRO A 174 16.92 5.05 -0.30
N ASN A 175 16.00 4.45 0.45
CA ASN A 175 15.11 3.38 0.01
C ASN A 175 13.68 3.88 -0.27
N ALA A 176 13.42 5.18 -0.19
CA ALA A 176 12.08 5.78 -0.30
C ALA A 176 11.61 6.03 -1.75
N GLY A 177 12.37 5.55 -2.74
CA GLY A 177 12.08 5.78 -4.16
C GLY A 177 11.93 7.28 -4.46
N ASP A 178 10.77 7.65 -5.01
CA ASP A 178 10.49 9.02 -5.45
C ASP A 178 9.72 9.86 -4.45
N MET A 179 9.70 9.48 -3.17
CA MET A 179 8.88 10.14 -2.15
C MET A 179 8.94 11.69 -2.18
N PHE A 180 10.09 12.30 -2.50
CA PHE A 180 10.17 13.76 -2.65
C PHE A 180 9.50 14.31 -3.91
N ILE A 181 9.56 13.59 -5.03
CA ILE A 181 8.83 13.96 -6.24
C ILE A 181 7.32 13.81 -5.98
N ASP A 182 6.90 12.71 -5.36
CA ASP A 182 5.49 12.49 -5.02
C ASP A 182 4.95 13.55 -4.05
N LEU A 183 5.77 14.01 -3.09
CA LEU A 183 5.45 15.12 -2.20
C LEU A 183 5.28 16.46 -2.95
N ASN A 184 6.13 16.73 -3.95
CA ASN A 184 6.00 17.91 -4.81
C ASN A 184 4.74 17.81 -5.68
N CYS A 185 4.47 16.65 -6.27
CA CYS A 185 3.24 16.36 -7.01
C CYS A 185 1.99 16.59 -6.13
N ASP A 186 2.01 16.11 -4.88
CA ASP A 186 0.95 16.31 -3.88
C ASP A 186 0.71 17.78 -3.53
N MET A 187 1.76 18.60 -3.55
CA MET A 187 1.65 20.05 -3.35
C MET A 187 0.86 20.70 -4.51
N VAL A 188 1.14 20.28 -5.74
CA VAL A 188 0.62 20.92 -6.97
C VAL A 188 -0.75 20.40 -7.39
N THR A 189 -1.04 19.10 -7.20
CA THR A 189 -2.21 18.43 -7.81
C THR A 189 -3.55 19.10 -7.51
N GLY A 190 -3.72 19.67 -6.31
CA GLY A 190 -4.96 20.33 -5.87
C GLY A 190 -4.85 21.85 -5.81
N SER A 191 -3.93 22.46 -6.56
CA SER A 191 -3.70 23.91 -6.48
C SER A 191 -4.93 24.71 -6.93
N VAL A 192 -5.04 25.96 -6.52
CA VAL A 192 -6.10 26.86 -7.02
C VAL A 192 -5.86 27.22 -8.48
N LYS A 193 -6.90 27.07 -9.31
CA LYS A 193 -6.95 27.57 -10.69
C LYS A 193 -7.67 28.92 -10.77
N LEU A 194 -7.47 29.67 -11.84
CA LEU A 194 -8.30 30.84 -12.13
C LEU A 194 -9.63 30.36 -12.72
N ASP A 195 -10.74 30.65 -12.05
CA ASP A 195 -12.05 30.08 -12.40
C ASP A 195 -12.66 30.67 -13.68
N TYR A 196 -12.26 31.90 -14.00
CA TYR A 196 -12.76 32.66 -15.15
C TYR A 196 -11.87 32.55 -16.39
N LEU A 197 -10.82 31.73 -16.36
CA LEU A 197 -9.95 31.44 -17.51
C LEU A 197 -10.13 29.99 -17.98
N PRO A 198 -9.94 29.72 -19.28
CA PRO A 198 -9.91 28.35 -19.78
C PRO A 198 -8.73 27.58 -19.15
N LEU A 199 -8.95 26.27 -18.93
CA LEU A 199 -7.88 25.38 -18.50
C LEU A 199 -6.82 25.28 -19.61
N PRO A 200 -5.52 25.36 -19.28
CA PRO A 200 -4.48 25.09 -20.26
C PRO A 200 -4.60 23.67 -20.82
N GLU A 201 -4.63 23.50 -22.13
CA GLU A 201 -4.80 22.17 -22.76
C GLU A 201 -3.79 21.15 -22.23
N ARG A 202 -2.52 21.56 -22.09
CA ARG A 202 -1.45 20.72 -21.52
C ARG A 202 -1.78 20.12 -20.15
N SER A 203 -2.59 20.77 -19.31
CA SER A 203 -2.90 20.27 -17.96
C SER A 203 -3.88 19.09 -17.98
N LEU A 204 -4.58 18.86 -19.10
CA LEU A 204 -5.54 17.78 -19.24
C LEU A 204 -4.88 16.44 -19.62
N HIS A 205 -3.62 16.47 -20.09
CA HIS A 205 -2.92 15.30 -20.64
C HIS A 205 -1.80 14.76 -19.74
N GLY A 206 -1.70 15.22 -18.49
CA GLY A 206 -0.71 14.73 -17.54
C GLY A 206 -0.99 13.31 -17.04
N THR A 207 0.06 12.57 -16.66
CA THR A 207 -0.02 11.22 -16.05
C THR A 207 -0.58 11.24 -14.62
N MET A 208 -0.55 12.41 -13.99
CA MET A 208 -1.30 12.74 -12.78
C MET A 208 -2.19 13.95 -13.09
N PRO A 209 -3.51 13.76 -13.23
CA PRO A 209 -4.41 14.84 -13.56
C PRO A 209 -4.53 15.81 -12.39
N PHE A 210 -4.75 17.08 -12.73
CA PHE A 210 -5.12 18.07 -11.74
C PHE A 210 -6.45 17.68 -11.08
N ASN A 211 -6.51 17.76 -9.75
CA ASN A 211 -7.66 17.32 -8.97
C ASN A 211 -7.82 18.20 -7.71
N PRO A 212 -8.80 19.13 -7.69
CA PRO A 212 -9.04 20.04 -6.56
C PRO A 212 -9.36 19.36 -5.23
N SER A 213 -9.87 18.13 -5.24
CA SER A 213 -10.25 17.41 -4.02
C SER A 213 -9.16 16.47 -3.49
N GLN A 214 -7.95 16.53 -4.07
CA GLN A 214 -6.79 15.72 -3.67
C GLN A 214 -5.55 16.57 -3.38
N GLY A 215 -4.48 15.91 -2.91
CA GLY A 215 -3.20 16.53 -2.57
C GLY A 215 -3.07 16.92 -1.10
N LEU A 216 -2.04 17.72 -0.79
CA LEU A 216 -1.77 18.18 0.58
C LEU A 216 -3.00 18.88 1.18
N GLY A 217 -3.37 18.50 2.40
CA GLY A 217 -4.55 19.04 3.10
C GLY A 217 -5.87 18.32 2.80
N HIS A 218 -5.93 17.45 1.78
CA HIS A 218 -7.13 16.72 1.39
C HIS A 218 -7.01 15.20 1.56
N LYS A 219 -6.03 14.73 2.33
CA LYS A 219 -5.84 13.31 2.64
C LYS A 219 -6.87 12.82 3.67
N GLU A 220 -7.37 11.62 3.51
CA GLU A 220 -8.26 11.01 4.50
C GLU A 220 -7.49 10.74 5.80
N SER A 221 -8.14 10.97 6.94
CA SER A 221 -7.54 10.68 8.23
C SER A 221 -7.30 9.18 8.39
N LYS A 222 -6.04 8.79 8.58
CA LYS A 222 -5.66 7.40 8.89
C LYS A 222 -6.36 6.89 10.15
N MET A 223 -6.63 7.76 11.13
CA MET A 223 -7.36 7.39 12.34
C MET A 223 -8.83 7.09 12.05
N VAL A 224 -9.49 7.88 11.19
CA VAL A 224 -10.86 7.60 10.76
C VAL A 224 -10.92 6.29 9.97
N ARG A 225 -9.95 6.02 9.10
CA ARG A 225 -9.85 4.73 8.39
C ARG A 225 -9.60 3.57 9.35
N ALA A 226 -8.78 3.76 10.37
CA ALA A 226 -8.56 2.74 11.40
C ALA A 226 -9.84 2.40 12.18
N VAL A 227 -10.65 3.42 12.53
CA VAL A 227 -11.96 3.20 13.16
C VAL A 227 -12.91 2.46 12.22
N LYS A 228 -12.97 2.84 10.94
CA LYS A 228 -13.77 2.10 9.94
C LYS A 228 -13.29 0.65 9.77
N ALA A 229 -12.01 0.39 9.95
CA ALA A 229 -11.39 -0.92 9.80
C ALA A 229 -11.52 -1.85 11.02
N LEU A 230 -12.12 -1.40 12.13
CA LEU A 230 -12.33 -2.22 13.33
C LEU A 230 -13.01 -3.58 13.08
N PRO A 231 -13.93 -3.76 12.11
CA PRO A 231 -14.46 -5.08 11.78
C PRO A 231 -13.39 -6.12 11.43
N PHE A 232 -12.26 -5.73 10.83
CA PHE A 232 -11.15 -6.65 10.59
C PHE A 232 -10.49 -7.11 11.90
N LEU A 233 -10.32 -6.22 12.87
CA LEU A 233 -9.79 -6.61 14.19
C LEU A 233 -10.78 -7.53 14.92
N ALA A 234 -12.09 -7.30 14.77
CA ALA A 234 -13.10 -8.20 15.32
C ALA A 234 -13.01 -9.60 14.69
N ILE A 235 -12.85 -9.71 13.37
CA ILE A 235 -12.62 -10.99 12.69
C ILE A 235 -11.38 -11.69 13.27
N SER A 236 -10.25 -10.99 13.38
CA SER A 236 -9.03 -11.57 13.98
C SER A 236 -9.24 -12.02 15.42
N CYS A 237 -9.90 -11.23 16.27
CA CYS A 237 -10.16 -11.61 17.66
C CYS A 237 -11.04 -12.87 17.76
N VAL A 238 -12.08 -12.96 16.92
CA VAL A 238 -12.97 -14.12 16.87
C VAL A 238 -12.24 -15.34 16.31
N ALA A 239 -11.40 -15.16 15.28
CA ALA A 239 -10.54 -16.20 14.73
C ALA A 239 -9.58 -16.75 15.79
N VAL A 240 -8.90 -15.88 16.56
CA VAL A 240 -8.04 -16.31 17.68
C VAL A 240 -8.84 -17.09 18.71
N TYR A 241 -10.03 -16.65 19.09
CA TYR A 241 -10.85 -17.40 20.05
C TYR A 241 -11.19 -18.82 19.56
N PHE A 242 -11.73 -18.97 18.35
CA PHE A 242 -12.13 -20.28 17.85
C PHE A 242 -10.93 -21.16 17.47
N MET A 243 -9.94 -20.60 16.80
CA MET A 243 -8.79 -21.37 16.32
C MET A 243 -7.81 -21.68 17.45
N TRP A 244 -7.45 -20.69 18.27
CA TRP A 244 -6.40 -20.86 19.28
C TRP A 244 -6.93 -21.28 20.63
N SER A 245 -8.05 -20.73 21.11
CA SER A 245 -8.54 -21.09 22.43
C SER A 245 -9.30 -22.42 22.41
N ILE A 246 -10.06 -22.70 21.35
CA ILE A 246 -10.90 -23.91 21.26
C ILE A 246 -10.16 -25.05 20.56
N CYS A 247 -9.58 -24.84 19.37
CA CYS A 247 -9.06 -25.94 18.56
C CYS A 247 -7.60 -26.29 18.88
N LEU A 248 -6.72 -25.29 18.98
CA LEU A 248 -5.27 -25.47 19.06
C LEU A 248 -4.79 -26.41 20.19
N PRO A 249 -5.32 -26.38 21.43
CA PRO A 249 -4.86 -27.28 22.48
C PRO A 249 -5.03 -28.76 22.10
N HIS A 250 -6.19 -29.11 21.54
CA HIS A 250 -6.49 -30.47 21.09
C HIS A 250 -5.70 -30.85 19.84
N MET A 251 -5.46 -29.90 18.94
CA MET A 251 -4.57 -30.13 17.78
C MET A 251 -3.14 -30.40 18.19
N VAL A 252 -2.63 -29.71 19.21
CA VAL A 252 -1.28 -29.94 19.74
C VAL A 252 -1.19 -31.32 20.38
N GLU A 253 -2.18 -31.71 21.19
CA GLU A 253 -2.25 -33.06 21.77
C GLU A 253 -2.25 -34.14 20.68
N ARG A 254 -3.11 -33.97 19.66
CA ARG A 254 -3.19 -34.90 18.54
C ARG A 254 -1.92 -34.92 17.70
N GLY A 255 -1.31 -33.76 17.43
CA GLY A 255 -0.04 -33.65 16.72
C GLY A 255 1.09 -34.37 17.44
N ILE A 256 1.15 -34.29 18.78
CA ILE A 256 2.11 -35.05 19.59
C ILE A 256 1.88 -36.56 19.48
N GLU A 257 0.62 -36.99 19.44
CA GLU A 257 0.30 -38.40 19.22
C GLU A 257 0.76 -38.88 17.84
N ILE A 258 0.44 -38.11 16.78
CA ILE A 258 0.83 -38.42 15.40
C ILE A 258 2.36 -38.46 15.26
N MET A 259 3.10 -37.55 15.88
CA MET A 259 4.57 -37.60 15.89
C MET A 259 5.13 -38.89 16.52
N LYS A 260 4.45 -39.46 17.52
CA LYS A 260 4.91 -40.66 18.23
C LYS A 260 4.51 -41.96 17.55
N LYS A 261 3.31 -41.99 16.96
CA LYS A 261 2.68 -43.23 16.49
C LYS A 261 2.43 -43.29 14.99
N GLY A 262 2.59 -42.17 14.28
CA GLY A 262 2.21 -42.06 12.87
C GLY A 262 0.70 -42.04 12.68
N VAL A 263 0.28 -42.14 11.42
CA VAL A 263 -1.12 -42.23 11.01
C VAL A 263 -1.35 -43.40 10.06
N GLU A 264 -2.50 -44.05 10.20
CA GLU A 264 -3.02 -44.97 9.20
C GLU A 264 -3.64 -44.17 8.04
N VAL A 265 -3.37 -44.62 6.82
CA VAL A 265 -3.81 -43.94 5.60
C VAL A 265 -5.20 -44.42 5.19
N ASN A 266 -6.19 -43.56 5.40
CA ASN A 266 -7.59 -43.78 4.99
C ASN A 266 -7.88 -43.20 3.59
N ILE A 267 -6.99 -42.38 3.04
CA ILE A 267 -7.20 -41.62 1.80
C ILE A 267 -6.12 -41.96 0.78
N GLY A 268 -6.50 -42.67 -0.28
CA GLY A 268 -5.60 -43.14 -1.33
C GLY A 268 -5.14 -44.58 -1.09
N THR A 269 -3.87 -44.87 -1.40
CA THR A 269 -3.29 -46.20 -1.18
C THR A 269 -3.15 -46.50 0.32
N PRO A 270 -3.65 -47.64 0.82
CA PRO A 270 -3.49 -48.03 2.23
C PRO A 270 -2.02 -48.11 2.63
N GLY A 271 -1.72 -47.69 3.85
CA GLY A 271 -0.37 -47.68 4.40
C GLY A 271 -0.32 -46.99 5.75
N HIS A 272 0.89 -46.92 6.31
CA HIS A 272 1.17 -46.24 7.56
C HIS A 272 2.26 -45.19 7.32
N VAL A 273 2.05 -43.96 7.79
CA VAL A 273 2.99 -42.85 7.59
C VAL A 273 3.47 -42.31 8.93
N MET A 274 4.79 -42.26 9.09
CA MET A 274 5.45 -41.61 10.22
C MET A 274 5.98 -40.23 9.80
N PRO A 275 5.66 -39.14 10.54
CA PRO A 275 6.32 -37.87 10.33
C PRO A 275 7.84 -37.95 10.51
N TRP A 276 8.61 -37.31 9.62
CA TRP A 276 10.06 -37.31 9.74
C TRP A 276 10.55 -36.54 10.97
N GLU A 277 11.58 -37.06 11.62
CA GLU A 277 12.26 -36.33 12.70
C GLU A 277 13.29 -35.32 12.16
N ASN A 278 14.01 -35.67 11.09
CA ASN A 278 15.18 -34.94 10.57
C ASN A 278 15.12 -34.77 9.04
N PHE A 279 14.05 -34.14 8.53
CA PHE A 279 13.85 -34.00 7.08
C PHE A 279 14.88 -33.07 6.44
N TYR A 280 15.05 -31.87 7.01
CA TYR A 280 15.99 -30.86 6.52
C TYR A 280 17.42 -31.05 7.03
N ARG A 281 17.64 -32.04 7.89
CA ARG A 281 18.92 -32.28 8.60
C ARG A 281 19.38 -31.04 9.37
N SER A 282 18.42 -30.28 9.89
CA SER A 282 18.66 -29.04 10.61
C SER A 282 17.65 -28.94 11.73
N GLU A 283 18.08 -29.22 12.96
CA GLU A 283 17.19 -29.18 14.12
C GLU A 283 16.53 -27.81 14.28
N PHE A 284 17.19 -26.71 13.86
CA PHE A 284 16.57 -25.39 13.85
C PHE A 284 15.33 -25.31 12.94
N VAL A 285 15.37 -25.92 11.76
CA VAL A 285 14.25 -25.92 10.81
C VAL A 285 13.24 -27.00 11.19
N ASP A 286 13.71 -28.22 11.40
CA ASP A 286 12.89 -29.39 11.68
C ASP A 286 12.06 -29.18 12.96
N SER A 287 12.63 -28.63 14.04
CA SER A 287 11.89 -28.39 15.31
C SER A 287 10.71 -27.42 15.17
N ARG A 288 10.72 -26.55 14.15
CA ARG A 288 9.66 -25.57 13.90
C ARG A 288 8.54 -26.12 13.01
N LEU A 289 8.88 -27.04 12.11
CA LEU A 289 7.95 -27.57 11.11
C LEU A 289 7.34 -28.91 11.53
N ARG A 290 8.03 -29.72 12.34
CA ARG A 290 7.61 -31.09 12.72
C ARG A 290 6.19 -31.15 13.27
N GLY A 291 5.82 -30.21 14.15
CA GLY A 291 4.47 -30.14 14.71
C GLY A 291 3.41 -29.81 13.66
N LEU A 292 3.71 -28.89 12.73
CA LEU A 292 2.82 -28.57 11.62
C LEU A 292 2.67 -29.77 10.69
N ALA A 293 3.78 -30.42 10.33
CA ALA A 293 3.76 -31.57 9.45
C ALA A 293 2.97 -32.76 10.01
N ALA A 294 3.10 -33.01 11.31
CA ALA A 294 2.31 -34.03 11.99
C ALA A 294 0.80 -33.72 11.96
N VAL A 295 0.40 -32.48 12.20
CA VAL A 295 -1.00 -32.07 12.09
C VAL A 295 -1.50 -32.17 10.64
N PHE A 296 -0.66 -31.81 9.67
CA PHE A 296 -0.99 -31.90 8.25
C PHE A 296 -1.20 -33.35 7.78
N ALA A 297 -0.48 -34.31 8.35
CA ALA A 297 -0.71 -35.73 8.09
C ALA A 297 -2.15 -36.18 8.41
N SER A 298 -2.80 -35.57 9.42
CA SER A 298 -4.20 -35.87 9.77
C SER A 298 -5.16 -35.58 8.62
N PHE A 299 -5.12 -34.39 8.03
CA PHE A 299 -6.03 -34.05 6.92
C PHE A 299 -5.50 -34.51 5.56
N GLN A 300 -4.23 -34.90 5.48
CA GLN A 300 -3.71 -35.56 4.30
C GLN A 300 -4.23 -37.00 4.19
N PHE A 301 -4.26 -37.74 5.31
CA PHE A 301 -4.43 -39.19 5.28
C PHE A 301 -5.61 -39.72 6.09
N VAL A 302 -6.08 -39.02 7.13
CA VAL A 302 -7.03 -39.57 8.12
C VAL A 302 -8.44 -39.05 7.91
N ASP A 303 -8.64 -37.72 8.00
CA ASP A 303 -9.97 -37.09 7.94
C ASP A 303 -10.35 -36.68 6.51
N VAL A 304 -11.29 -37.42 5.92
CA VAL A 304 -11.70 -37.24 4.51
C VAL A 304 -12.37 -35.88 4.26
N ILE A 305 -13.12 -35.36 5.23
CA ILE A 305 -13.82 -34.06 5.10
C ILE A 305 -12.79 -32.93 5.03
N CYS A 306 -11.85 -32.91 5.97
CA CYS A 306 -10.78 -31.94 6.05
C CYS A 306 -9.81 -32.06 4.87
N HIS A 307 -9.58 -33.26 4.34
CA HIS A 307 -8.79 -33.45 3.13
C HIS A 307 -9.34 -32.65 1.95
N TRP A 308 -10.62 -32.85 1.61
CA TRP A 308 -11.29 -32.13 0.53
C TRP A 308 -11.33 -30.63 0.77
N GLN A 309 -11.69 -30.23 2.00
CA GLN A 309 -11.76 -28.82 2.38
C GLN A 309 -10.39 -28.13 2.27
N THR A 310 -9.34 -28.74 2.81
CA THR A 310 -7.99 -28.17 2.83
C THR A 310 -7.37 -28.11 1.45
N PHE A 311 -7.57 -29.15 0.62
CA PHE A 311 -7.09 -29.13 -0.76
C PHE A 311 -7.67 -27.94 -1.56
N SER A 312 -8.99 -27.71 -1.43
CA SER A 312 -9.67 -26.57 -2.03
C SER A 312 -9.19 -25.24 -1.44
N PHE A 313 -9.13 -25.15 -0.10
CA PHE A 313 -8.70 -23.95 0.61
C PHE A 313 -7.27 -23.52 0.28
N LEU A 314 -6.29 -24.43 0.32
CA LEU A 314 -4.89 -24.10 0.05
C LEU A 314 -4.66 -23.75 -1.43
N THR A 315 -5.48 -24.27 -2.34
CA THR A 315 -5.48 -23.85 -3.74
C THR A 315 -5.94 -22.39 -3.88
N ASP A 316 -7.00 -22.00 -3.16
CA ASP A 316 -7.49 -20.61 -3.07
C ASP A 316 -6.50 -19.67 -2.36
N ALA A 317 -5.84 -20.15 -1.31
CA ALA A 317 -4.84 -19.39 -0.55
C ALA A 317 -3.67 -18.94 -1.45
N GLY A 318 -3.31 -19.73 -2.47
CA GLY A 318 -2.29 -19.35 -3.45
C GLY A 318 -2.66 -18.11 -4.27
N ILE A 319 -3.95 -17.91 -4.60
CA ILE A 319 -4.45 -16.70 -5.27
C ILE A 319 -4.30 -15.50 -4.34
N VAL A 320 -4.72 -15.65 -3.07
CA VAL A 320 -4.61 -14.58 -2.08
C VAL A 320 -3.15 -14.19 -1.88
N TYR A 321 -2.25 -15.18 -1.73
CA TYR A 321 -0.82 -14.91 -1.58
C TYR A 321 -0.21 -14.24 -2.82
N ALA A 322 -0.63 -14.62 -4.03
CA ALA A 322 -0.24 -13.92 -5.26
C ALA A 322 -0.60 -12.43 -5.21
N ILE A 323 -1.83 -12.11 -4.78
CA ILE A 323 -2.28 -10.73 -4.62
C ILE A 323 -1.42 -9.99 -3.59
N LEU A 324 -1.06 -10.62 -2.47
CA LEU A 324 -0.18 -10.02 -1.46
C LEU A 324 1.21 -9.71 -2.02
N LEU A 325 1.79 -10.61 -2.81
CA LEU A 325 3.08 -10.40 -3.47
C LEU A 325 3.02 -9.25 -4.48
N ILE A 326 1.95 -9.17 -5.26
CA ILE A 326 1.76 -8.08 -6.25
C ILE A 326 1.53 -6.74 -5.55
N GLU A 327 0.71 -6.70 -4.48
CA GLU A 327 0.52 -5.48 -3.68
C GLU A 327 1.84 -5.05 -3.00
N ALA A 328 2.67 -5.98 -2.55
CA ALA A 328 3.96 -5.68 -1.96
C ALA A 328 4.95 -5.07 -2.98
N ALA A 329 4.87 -5.48 -4.24
CA ALA A 329 5.69 -4.95 -5.34
C ALA A 329 5.23 -3.59 -5.86
N ARG A 330 4.14 -3.02 -5.31
CA ARG A 330 3.53 -1.79 -5.81
C ARG A 330 4.27 -0.53 -5.38
N ARG A 331 4.44 0.41 -6.32
CA ARG A 331 5.07 1.72 -6.05
C ARG A 331 4.37 2.49 -4.90
N ALA A 332 3.03 2.54 -4.91
CA ALA A 332 2.26 3.20 -3.85
C ALA A 332 2.45 2.60 -2.44
N ASN A 333 2.90 1.35 -2.33
CA ASN A 333 3.07 0.65 -1.06
C ASN A 333 4.52 0.65 -0.57
N ILE A 334 5.45 1.31 -1.25
CA ILE A 334 6.85 1.46 -0.80
C ILE A 334 6.90 2.04 0.63
N LEU A 335 7.73 1.43 1.49
CA LEU A 335 7.88 1.78 2.92
C LEU A 335 6.61 1.62 3.79
N THR A 336 5.60 0.89 3.30
CA THR A 336 4.43 0.49 4.10
C THR A 336 4.61 -0.92 4.66
N LEU A 337 3.81 -1.31 5.64
CA LEU A 337 3.84 -2.67 6.19
C LEU A 337 3.34 -3.72 5.18
N VAL A 338 2.56 -3.27 4.17
CA VAL A 338 2.09 -4.11 3.04
C VAL A 338 3.25 -4.59 2.17
N SER A 339 4.38 -3.86 2.15
CA SER A 339 5.55 -4.19 1.31
C SER A 339 6.42 -5.36 1.80
N VAL A 340 6.05 -6.02 2.90
CA VAL A 340 6.85 -7.10 3.51
C VAL A 340 6.10 -8.44 3.52
N PRO A 341 5.94 -9.09 2.35
CA PRO A 341 5.09 -10.27 2.20
C PRO A 341 5.66 -11.51 2.88
N LEU A 342 6.98 -11.59 3.09
CA LEU A 342 7.62 -12.65 3.86
C LEU A 342 7.13 -12.66 5.31
N LEU A 343 7.09 -11.49 5.96
CA LEU A 343 6.64 -11.38 7.35
C LEU A 343 5.20 -11.90 7.47
N LEU A 344 4.34 -11.53 6.52
CA LEU A 344 2.94 -11.97 6.51
C LEU A 344 2.82 -13.47 6.23
N GLY A 345 3.41 -13.96 5.14
CA GLY A 345 3.33 -15.37 4.75
C GLY A 345 3.93 -16.31 5.79
N TYR A 346 5.09 -15.96 6.36
CA TYR A 346 5.69 -16.74 7.44
C TYR A 346 4.78 -16.84 8.65
N ASN A 347 4.18 -15.73 9.11
CA ASN A 347 3.28 -15.75 10.26
C ASN A 347 1.96 -16.46 9.96
N MET A 348 1.43 -16.38 8.73
CA MET A 348 0.22 -17.11 8.32
C MET A 348 0.39 -18.63 8.48
N GLN A 349 1.60 -19.16 8.26
CA GLN A 349 1.88 -20.59 8.41
C GLN A 349 1.70 -21.09 9.85
N PHE A 350 2.09 -20.28 10.85
CA PHE A 350 2.07 -20.68 12.26
C PHE A 350 0.81 -20.24 12.99
N LEU A 351 0.22 -19.11 12.58
CA LEU A 351 -0.89 -18.48 13.28
C LEU A 351 -2.25 -18.80 12.63
N GLY A 352 -2.23 -19.38 11.43
CA GLY A 352 -3.39 -19.55 10.55
C GLY A 352 -3.62 -18.32 9.66
N ILE A 353 -4.11 -18.53 8.44
CA ILE A 353 -4.38 -17.46 7.49
C ILE A 353 -5.51 -16.57 7.99
N GLY A 354 -6.57 -17.13 8.56
CA GLY A 354 -7.76 -16.45 9.06
C GLY A 354 -7.48 -15.49 10.22
N THR A 355 -6.47 -15.75 11.05
CA THR A 355 -6.08 -14.83 12.14
C THR A 355 -5.29 -13.63 11.61
N VAL A 356 -4.37 -13.86 10.67
CA VAL A 356 -3.43 -12.85 10.16
C VAL A 356 -3.99 -12.05 8.99
N MET A 357 -4.80 -12.66 8.12
CA MET A 357 -5.30 -12.02 6.90
C MET A 357 -6.17 -10.80 7.20
N ALA A 358 -7.01 -10.86 8.24
CA ALA A 358 -7.79 -9.71 8.65
C ALA A 358 -6.91 -8.56 9.20
N LEU A 359 -5.81 -8.86 9.92
CA LEU A 359 -4.83 -7.85 10.31
C LEU A 359 -4.15 -7.21 9.08
N TYR A 360 -3.82 -8.02 8.07
CA TYR A 360 -3.32 -7.48 6.80
C TYR A 360 -4.34 -6.53 6.16
N CYS A 361 -5.60 -6.93 6.03
CA CYS A 361 -6.66 -6.11 5.46
C CYS A 361 -6.84 -4.79 6.22
N PHE A 362 -6.76 -4.83 7.56
CA PHE A 362 -6.79 -3.64 8.43
C PHE A 362 -5.66 -2.67 8.08
N VAL A 363 -4.42 -3.18 8.04
CA VAL A 363 -3.23 -2.37 7.77
C VAL A 363 -3.26 -1.82 6.34
N HIS A 364 -3.57 -2.66 5.36
CA HIS A 364 -3.68 -2.26 3.96
C HIS A 364 -4.75 -1.18 3.76
N TYR A 365 -5.94 -1.34 4.34
CA TYR A 365 -7.00 -0.34 4.22
C TYR A 365 -6.57 1.03 4.76
N ILE A 366 -5.81 1.07 5.85
CA ILE A 366 -5.30 2.34 6.42
C ILE A 366 -4.18 2.95 5.58
N GLN A 367 -3.29 2.11 5.03
CA GLN A 367 -2.06 2.54 4.39
C GLN A 367 -2.21 2.83 2.89
N SER A 368 -3.23 2.26 2.23
CA SER A 368 -3.44 2.37 0.79
C SER A 368 -4.81 2.97 0.44
N PRO A 369 -5.15 4.19 0.91
CA PRO A 369 -6.38 4.88 0.51
C PRO A 369 -6.38 5.22 -0.98
N ILE A 370 -7.56 5.48 -1.55
CA ILE A 370 -7.72 5.74 -3.00
C ILE A 370 -6.87 6.90 -3.51
N GLU A 371 -6.60 7.93 -2.68
CA GLU A 371 -5.71 9.04 -3.06
C GLU A 371 -4.25 8.62 -3.28
N SER A 372 -3.85 7.43 -2.85
CA SER A 372 -2.54 6.83 -3.14
C SER A 372 -2.42 6.38 -4.60
N PHE A 373 -3.55 6.28 -5.32
CA PHE A 373 -3.64 5.86 -6.72
C PHE A 373 -4.04 7.02 -7.65
N ARG A 374 -3.75 8.26 -7.23
CA ARG A 374 -4.10 9.49 -7.98
C ARG A 374 -3.37 9.68 -9.30
N ALA A 375 -2.29 8.93 -9.52
CA ALA A 375 -1.51 8.92 -10.76
C ALA A 375 -1.39 7.48 -11.27
N ARG A 376 -1.29 7.30 -12.59
CA ARG A 376 -1.25 5.95 -13.19
C ARG A 376 -0.02 5.14 -12.78
N ASP A 377 1.12 5.80 -12.63
CA ASP A 377 2.37 5.18 -12.22
C ASP A 377 2.37 4.73 -10.74
N LEU A 378 1.55 5.35 -9.87
CA LEU A 378 1.45 4.94 -8.47
C LEU A 378 0.83 3.53 -8.32
N ARG A 379 -0.05 3.15 -9.26
CA ARG A 379 -0.59 1.78 -9.37
C ARG A 379 0.48 0.79 -9.83
N LEU A 380 1.48 1.22 -10.59
CA LEU A 380 2.46 0.33 -11.22
C LEU A 380 3.19 -0.54 -10.19
N THR A 381 3.45 -1.78 -10.58
CA THR A 381 4.22 -2.76 -9.79
C THR A 381 5.62 -2.97 -10.38
N ASP A 382 6.57 -3.33 -9.53
CA ASP A 382 7.92 -3.69 -9.94
C ASP A 382 7.92 -5.01 -10.72
N MET A 383 8.10 -4.90 -12.04
CA MET A 383 8.11 -6.04 -12.95
C MET A 383 9.18 -7.08 -12.61
N SER A 384 10.27 -6.71 -11.93
CA SER A 384 11.27 -7.67 -11.46
C SER A 384 10.72 -8.65 -10.43
N TYR A 385 9.67 -8.26 -9.71
CA TYR A 385 8.92 -9.12 -8.81
C TYR A 385 7.65 -9.67 -9.48
N THR A 386 6.82 -8.82 -10.09
CA THR A 386 5.49 -9.20 -10.59
C THR A 386 5.52 -10.35 -11.59
N VAL A 387 6.49 -10.36 -12.54
CA VAL A 387 6.59 -11.45 -13.53
C VAL A 387 6.99 -12.79 -12.93
N THR A 388 7.67 -12.75 -11.77
CA THR A 388 8.14 -13.96 -11.09
C THR A 388 7.08 -14.60 -10.19
N VAL A 389 5.98 -13.90 -9.87
CA VAL A 389 4.94 -14.36 -8.93
C VAL A 389 4.36 -15.71 -9.37
N LEU A 390 3.94 -15.83 -10.63
CA LEU A 390 3.37 -17.07 -11.15
C LEU A 390 4.34 -18.27 -11.07
N PRO A 391 5.55 -18.22 -11.67
CA PRO A 391 6.45 -19.37 -11.67
C PRO A 391 6.89 -19.79 -10.26
N VAL A 392 7.17 -18.84 -9.35
CA VAL A 392 7.57 -19.21 -7.98
C VAL A 392 6.41 -19.81 -7.17
N LEU A 393 5.18 -19.33 -7.37
CA LEU A 393 4.00 -19.94 -6.76
C LEU A 393 3.72 -21.34 -7.30
N ILE A 394 3.84 -21.54 -8.61
CA ILE A 394 3.71 -22.88 -9.20
C ILE A 394 4.73 -23.82 -8.57
N LEU A 395 6.00 -23.41 -8.49
CA LEU A 395 7.09 -24.27 -8.03
C LEU A 395 7.04 -24.56 -6.52
N PHE A 396 6.78 -23.55 -5.68
CA PHE A 396 6.94 -23.68 -4.23
C PHE A 396 5.62 -23.80 -3.47
N HIS A 397 4.49 -23.41 -4.05
CA HIS A 397 3.17 -23.54 -3.41
C HIS A 397 2.31 -24.62 -4.08
N TYR A 398 1.98 -24.46 -5.36
CA TYR A 398 0.99 -25.33 -6.01
C TYR A 398 1.52 -26.75 -6.28
N LEU A 399 2.73 -26.90 -6.81
CA LEU A 399 3.28 -28.22 -7.11
C LEU A 399 3.45 -29.07 -5.82
N PRO A 400 4.03 -28.56 -4.72
CA PRO A 400 4.09 -29.31 -3.48
C PRO A 400 2.70 -29.54 -2.85
N ASN A 401 1.80 -28.55 -2.89
CA ASN A 401 0.44 -28.74 -2.37
C ASN A 401 -0.31 -29.85 -3.12
N PHE A 402 -0.27 -29.86 -4.45
CA PHE A 402 -0.90 -30.92 -5.23
C PHE A 402 -0.19 -32.27 -4.99
N GLY A 403 1.15 -32.28 -4.94
CA GLY A 403 1.93 -33.46 -4.58
C GLY A 403 1.54 -34.07 -3.22
N ALA A 404 1.11 -33.25 -2.26
CA ALA A 404 0.66 -33.70 -0.95
C ALA A 404 -0.76 -34.27 -0.94
N PHE A 405 -1.67 -33.77 -1.79
CA PHE A 405 -3.10 -34.10 -1.70
C PHE A 405 -3.60 -35.10 -2.74
N LEU A 406 -2.90 -35.33 -3.86
CA LEU A 406 -3.39 -36.23 -4.89
C LEU A 406 -3.35 -37.71 -4.44
N PRO A 407 -4.50 -38.42 -4.42
CA PRO A 407 -4.63 -39.71 -3.72
C PRO A 407 -3.93 -40.89 -4.43
N TRP A 408 -3.52 -40.73 -5.69
CA TRP A 408 -2.78 -41.75 -6.45
C TRP A 408 -1.26 -41.68 -6.24
N ILE A 409 -0.76 -40.67 -5.53
CA ILE A 409 0.65 -40.58 -5.14
C ILE A 409 0.84 -41.40 -3.86
N GLU A 410 1.96 -42.12 -3.77
CA GLU A 410 2.30 -42.94 -2.60
C GLU A 410 2.30 -42.11 -1.30
N PRO A 411 1.79 -42.65 -0.17
CA PRO A 411 1.65 -41.89 1.07
C PRO A 411 2.94 -41.24 1.58
N GLU A 412 4.08 -41.94 1.54
CA GLU A 412 5.36 -41.35 1.94
C GLU A 412 5.75 -40.18 1.04
N THR A 413 5.59 -40.32 -0.28
CA THR A 413 5.89 -39.24 -1.24
C THR A 413 4.98 -38.03 -1.02
N ARG A 414 3.69 -38.26 -0.74
CA ARG A 414 2.75 -37.20 -0.39
C ARG A 414 3.17 -36.46 0.86
N HIS A 415 3.59 -37.17 1.91
CA HIS A 415 4.05 -36.54 3.13
C HIS A 415 5.34 -35.74 2.88
N MET A 416 6.23 -36.21 2.00
CA MET A 416 7.46 -35.50 1.64
C MET A 416 7.15 -34.14 0.99
N TRP A 417 6.18 -34.13 0.08
CA TRP A 417 5.71 -32.89 -0.54
C TRP A 417 5.14 -31.90 0.46
N GLU A 418 4.47 -32.38 1.49
CA GLU A 418 3.95 -31.56 2.58
C GLU A 418 5.10 -30.91 3.39
N TRP A 419 6.12 -31.67 3.77
CA TRP A 419 7.32 -31.11 4.40
C TRP A 419 8.03 -30.07 3.55
N ILE A 420 8.11 -30.28 2.24
CA ILE A 420 8.64 -29.31 1.27
C ILE A 420 7.73 -28.08 1.21
N TRP A 421 6.42 -28.23 1.31
CA TRP A 421 5.48 -27.12 1.23
C TRP A 421 5.52 -26.21 2.46
N GLN A 422 5.74 -26.74 3.67
CA GLN A 422 5.64 -25.99 4.93
C GLN A 422 6.36 -24.61 4.94
N PRO A 423 7.63 -24.47 4.49
CA PRO A 423 8.32 -23.19 4.43
C PRO A 423 8.18 -22.46 3.09
N PHE A 424 7.12 -22.69 2.31
CA PHE A 424 6.93 -22.06 0.98
C PHE A 424 7.10 -20.52 0.96
N PRO A 425 6.68 -19.72 1.97
CA PRO A 425 6.85 -18.27 1.92
C PRO A 425 8.33 -17.86 1.90
N VAL A 426 9.18 -18.67 2.56
CA VAL A 426 10.63 -18.47 2.58
C VAL A 426 11.23 -18.77 1.22
N TYR A 427 10.87 -19.90 0.60
CA TYR A 427 11.35 -20.25 -0.74
C TYR A 427 10.95 -19.22 -1.78
N ILE A 428 9.69 -18.78 -1.78
CA ILE A 428 9.19 -17.75 -2.68
C ILE A 428 9.99 -16.46 -2.51
N SER A 429 10.16 -15.99 -1.27
CA SER A 429 10.85 -14.72 -1.00
C SER A 429 12.33 -14.77 -1.42
N LEU A 430 13.02 -15.88 -1.15
CA LEU A 430 14.41 -16.09 -1.56
C LEU A 430 14.53 -16.17 -3.08
N ALA A 431 13.66 -16.95 -3.73
CA ALA A 431 13.65 -17.09 -5.18
C ALA A 431 13.38 -15.75 -5.88
N GLN A 432 12.39 -14.98 -5.42
CA GLN A 432 12.11 -13.64 -5.94
C GLN A 432 13.29 -12.69 -5.77
N TYR A 433 13.94 -12.71 -4.60
CA TYR A 433 15.14 -11.91 -4.36
C TYR A 433 16.28 -12.26 -5.33
N VAL A 434 16.56 -13.56 -5.51
CA VAL A 434 17.59 -14.05 -6.43
C VAL A 434 17.24 -13.69 -7.86
N LEU A 435 16.02 -13.97 -8.33
CA LEU A 435 15.58 -13.70 -9.70
C LEU A 435 15.65 -12.21 -10.05
N LYS A 436 15.22 -11.33 -9.13
CA LYS A 436 15.37 -9.87 -9.29
C LYS A 436 16.83 -9.45 -9.44
N LYS A 437 17.75 -10.08 -8.71
CA LYS A 437 19.17 -9.72 -8.73
C LYS A 437 19.95 -10.29 -9.91
N THR A 438 19.43 -11.33 -10.57
CA THR A 438 20.21 -12.13 -11.53
C THR A 438 19.58 -12.25 -12.92
N VAL A 439 18.25 -12.39 -13.02
CA VAL A 439 17.59 -12.77 -14.27
C VAL A 439 16.67 -11.66 -14.78
N VAL A 440 15.85 -11.07 -13.91
CA VAL A 440 14.76 -10.18 -14.33
C VAL A 440 15.16 -8.72 -14.19
N PRO A 441 15.16 -7.92 -15.28
CA PRO A 441 15.53 -6.51 -15.22
C PRO A 441 14.48 -5.67 -14.48
N ASP A 442 14.93 -4.66 -13.75
CA ASP A 442 14.07 -3.63 -13.16
C ASP A 442 13.74 -2.56 -14.21
N THR A 443 12.48 -2.52 -14.64
CA THR A 443 11.96 -1.58 -15.65
C THR A 443 11.21 -0.39 -15.04
N MET A 444 11.12 -0.30 -13.70
CA MET A 444 10.28 0.69 -12.99
C MET A 444 10.56 2.13 -13.43
N GLN A 445 11.83 2.47 -13.66
CA GLN A 445 12.24 3.83 -14.05
C GLN A 445 11.72 4.28 -15.41
N TYR A 446 11.59 3.33 -16.35
CA TYR A 446 11.08 3.55 -17.70
C TYR A 446 9.54 3.46 -17.70
N ASP A 447 8.99 2.40 -17.13
CA ASP A 447 7.56 2.11 -17.17
C ASP A 447 6.70 3.20 -16.52
N ARG A 448 7.17 3.78 -15.41
CA ARG A 448 6.47 4.89 -14.74
C ARG A 448 6.29 6.15 -15.60
N LYS A 449 7.08 6.30 -16.67
CA LYS A 449 7.04 7.45 -17.58
C LYS A 449 6.34 7.10 -18.89
N GLU A 450 6.73 5.98 -19.50
CA GLU A 450 6.37 5.66 -20.87
C GLU A 450 5.35 4.52 -20.99
N ASN A 451 5.19 3.69 -19.95
CA ASN A 451 4.40 2.45 -20.02
C ASN A 451 3.69 2.13 -18.70
N THR A 452 2.84 3.04 -18.23
CA THR A 452 2.18 2.93 -16.92
C THR A 452 1.15 1.80 -16.81
N GLU A 453 0.93 1.04 -17.88
CA GLU A 453 0.02 -0.11 -17.94
C GLU A 453 0.77 -1.43 -18.25
N GLY A 454 2.11 -1.40 -18.32
CA GLY A 454 2.93 -2.53 -18.74
C GLY A 454 2.83 -3.79 -17.87
N ASP A 455 2.47 -3.64 -16.59
CA ASP A 455 2.28 -4.74 -15.64
C ASP A 455 0.89 -5.40 -15.73
N ILE A 456 -0.11 -4.73 -16.31
CA ILE A 456 -1.50 -5.21 -16.36
C ILE A 456 -1.63 -6.57 -17.04
N PRO A 457 -1.00 -6.85 -18.21
CA PRO A 457 -1.08 -8.17 -18.83
C PRO A 457 -0.49 -9.27 -17.93
N THR A 458 0.64 -8.99 -17.29
CA THR A 458 1.31 -9.94 -16.39
C THR A 458 0.46 -10.25 -15.17
N ILE A 459 -0.13 -9.22 -14.56
CA ILE A 459 -1.06 -9.35 -13.43
C ILE A 459 -2.28 -10.18 -13.84
N PHE A 460 -2.88 -9.86 -15.00
CA PHE A 460 -4.05 -10.57 -15.52
C PHE A 460 -3.77 -12.04 -15.75
N TRP A 461 -2.66 -12.38 -16.43
CA TRP A 461 -2.30 -13.77 -16.69
C TRP A 461 -1.89 -14.52 -15.42
N THR A 462 -1.21 -13.86 -14.49
CA THR A 462 -0.84 -14.46 -13.19
C THR A 462 -2.10 -14.83 -12.40
N VAL A 463 -2.91 -13.83 -12.03
CA VAL A 463 -4.09 -14.08 -11.20
C VAL A 463 -5.14 -14.89 -11.97
N GLY A 464 -5.32 -14.64 -13.26
CA GLY A 464 -6.26 -15.38 -14.11
C GLY A 464 -5.94 -16.86 -14.24
N SER A 465 -4.65 -17.23 -14.37
CA SER A 465 -4.24 -18.64 -14.43
C SER A 465 -4.44 -19.35 -13.09
N LEU A 466 -4.14 -18.67 -11.98
CA LEU A 466 -4.41 -19.21 -10.64
C LEU A 466 -5.91 -19.35 -10.36
N CYS A 467 -6.73 -18.39 -10.83
CA CYS A 467 -8.19 -18.51 -10.79
C CYS A 467 -8.69 -19.71 -11.60
N ALA A 468 -8.12 -19.98 -12.78
CA ALA A 468 -8.49 -21.16 -13.58
C ALA A 468 -8.16 -22.47 -12.85
N LEU A 469 -6.98 -22.55 -12.21
CA LEU A 469 -6.58 -23.69 -11.40
C LEU A 469 -7.51 -23.90 -10.20
N SER A 470 -7.87 -22.82 -9.51
CA SER A 470 -8.77 -22.93 -8.36
C SER A 470 -10.21 -23.24 -8.74
N ALA A 471 -10.73 -22.67 -9.85
CA ALA A 471 -12.03 -23.03 -10.39
C ALA A 471 -12.09 -24.53 -10.74
N GLY A 472 -11.04 -25.07 -11.35
CA GLY A 472 -10.93 -26.50 -11.63
C GLY A 472 -10.97 -27.35 -10.36
N THR A 473 -10.25 -26.92 -9.31
CA THR A 473 -10.24 -27.60 -8.00
C THR A 473 -11.59 -27.52 -7.30
N TRP A 474 -12.27 -26.38 -7.41
CA TRP A 474 -13.63 -26.17 -6.89
C TRP A 474 -14.64 -27.09 -7.58
N TRP A 475 -14.64 -27.14 -8.92
CA TRP A 475 -15.52 -28.04 -9.67
C TRP A 475 -15.22 -29.51 -9.40
N TYR A 476 -13.94 -29.87 -9.28
CA TYR A 476 -13.54 -31.21 -8.89
C TYR A 476 -14.09 -31.57 -7.50
N THR A 477 -13.95 -30.67 -6.52
CA THR A 477 -14.51 -30.85 -5.18
C THR A 477 -16.03 -31.00 -5.21
N MET A 478 -16.73 -30.14 -5.95
CA MET A 478 -18.20 -30.22 -6.08
C MET A 478 -18.67 -31.52 -6.76
N ALA A 479 -17.92 -32.03 -7.74
CA ALA A 479 -18.32 -33.20 -8.51
C ALA A 479 -18.01 -34.52 -7.80
N TYR A 480 -16.94 -34.57 -6.99
CA TYR A 480 -16.39 -35.84 -6.47
C TYR A 480 -16.36 -35.95 -4.95
N ALA A 481 -16.49 -34.85 -4.19
CA ALA A 481 -16.53 -34.96 -2.73
C ALA A 481 -17.83 -35.66 -2.30
N PRO A 482 -17.76 -36.73 -1.46
CA PRO A 482 -18.94 -37.49 -1.04
C PRO A 482 -19.75 -36.78 0.07
N TYR A 483 -19.48 -35.51 0.33
CA TYR A 483 -20.07 -34.71 1.40
C TYR A 483 -20.67 -33.42 0.86
N SER A 484 -21.66 -32.88 1.57
CA SER A 484 -22.24 -31.59 1.19
C SER A 484 -21.23 -30.45 1.39
N MET A 485 -21.35 -29.39 0.58
CA MET A 485 -20.54 -28.18 0.71
C MET A 485 -20.63 -27.57 2.12
N TRP A 486 -21.80 -27.69 2.77
CA TRP A 486 -21.99 -27.26 4.15
C TRP A 486 -21.07 -28.04 5.11
N THR A 487 -21.03 -29.37 4.98
CA THR A 487 -20.19 -30.24 5.82
C THR A 487 -18.70 -29.97 5.60
N LEU A 488 -18.31 -29.70 4.34
CA LEU A 488 -16.92 -29.40 4.00
C LEU A 488 -16.47 -28.06 4.58
N PHE A 489 -17.25 -26.99 4.40
CA PHE A 489 -16.76 -25.62 4.59
C PHE A 489 -17.32 -24.88 5.81
N VAL A 490 -18.36 -25.41 6.48
CA VAL A 490 -18.98 -24.72 7.63
C VAL A 490 -18.58 -25.40 8.95
N PRO A 491 -17.89 -24.67 9.85
CA PRO A 491 -17.53 -25.18 11.17
C PRO A 491 -18.77 -25.60 11.98
N ASN A 492 -18.77 -26.83 12.51
CA ASN A 492 -19.82 -27.32 13.42
C ASN A 492 -19.27 -27.57 14.82
N VAL A 493 -19.32 -26.55 15.67
CA VAL A 493 -18.82 -26.60 17.06
C VAL A 493 -19.69 -27.48 17.98
N ALA A 494 -20.94 -27.76 17.59
CA ALA A 494 -21.88 -28.52 18.40
C ALA A 494 -21.73 -30.05 18.25
N ALA A 495 -21.03 -30.51 17.21
CA ALA A 495 -20.74 -31.93 17.03
C ALA A 495 -19.68 -32.40 18.04
N THR A 496 -19.79 -33.64 18.52
CA THR A 496 -18.72 -34.31 19.26
C THR A 496 -17.44 -34.26 18.43
N GLN A 497 -16.35 -33.79 19.02
CA GLN A 497 -15.06 -33.71 18.34
C GLN A 497 -14.09 -34.72 18.96
N THR A 498 -13.46 -35.51 18.13
CA THR A 498 -12.26 -36.30 18.43
C THR A 498 -11.00 -35.55 17.95
N GLY A 499 -9.79 -36.02 18.26
CA GLY A 499 -8.54 -35.29 17.97
C GLY A 499 -8.41 -34.76 16.53
N ASP A 500 -8.71 -35.60 15.53
CA ASP A 500 -8.64 -35.22 14.10
C ASP A 500 -9.76 -34.24 13.69
N GLU A 501 -10.90 -34.30 14.37
CA GLU A 501 -12.04 -33.40 14.09
C GLU A 501 -11.79 -31.98 14.62
N TYR A 502 -11.00 -31.82 15.68
CA TYR A 502 -10.51 -30.51 16.11
C TYR A 502 -9.53 -29.90 15.09
N ILE A 503 -8.71 -30.72 14.43
CA ILE A 503 -7.86 -30.27 13.32
C ILE A 503 -8.72 -29.80 12.14
N ARG A 504 -9.76 -30.58 11.78
CA ARG A 504 -10.76 -30.18 10.78
C ARG A 504 -11.43 -28.86 11.14
N LEU A 505 -11.90 -28.72 12.38
CA LEU A 505 -12.61 -27.54 12.84
C LEU A 505 -11.72 -26.28 12.75
N PHE A 506 -10.43 -26.40 13.10
CA PHE A 506 -9.46 -25.32 12.93
C PHE A 506 -9.35 -24.89 11.48
N MET A 507 -9.19 -25.82 10.54
CA MET A 507 -9.03 -25.50 9.11
C MET A 507 -10.30 -24.91 8.48
N GLN A 508 -11.48 -25.35 8.92
CA GLN A 508 -12.75 -24.75 8.50
C GLN A 508 -12.87 -23.31 9.01
N PHE A 509 -12.51 -23.04 10.26
CA PHE A 509 -12.45 -21.68 10.79
C PHE A 509 -11.40 -20.83 10.06
N ASP A 510 -10.23 -21.41 9.78
CA ASP A 510 -9.13 -20.72 9.09
C ASP A 510 -9.58 -20.23 7.71
N GLN A 511 -10.23 -21.09 6.94
CA GLN A 511 -10.84 -20.74 5.67
C GLN A 511 -11.97 -19.72 5.83
N ALA A 512 -12.90 -19.94 6.76
CA ALA A 512 -14.05 -19.06 6.94
C ALA A 512 -13.62 -17.62 7.26
N PHE A 513 -12.71 -17.44 8.22
CA PHE A 513 -12.24 -16.11 8.63
C PHE A 513 -11.32 -15.48 7.59
N SER A 514 -10.45 -16.24 6.93
CA SER A 514 -9.60 -15.70 5.86
C SER A 514 -10.41 -15.21 4.66
N MET A 515 -11.36 -16.01 4.18
CA MET A 515 -12.21 -15.65 3.05
C MET A 515 -13.15 -14.50 3.42
N ALA A 516 -13.75 -14.50 4.62
CA ALA A 516 -14.57 -13.39 5.09
C ALA A 516 -13.78 -12.07 5.15
N ALA A 517 -12.53 -12.10 5.64
CA ALA A 517 -11.66 -10.94 5.66
C ALA A 517 -11.35 -10.42 4.24
N CYS A 518 -11.06 -11.31 3.28
CA CYS A 518 -10.81 -10.94 1.89
C CYS A 518 -12.05 -10.37 1.20
N PHE A 519 -13.23 -10.95 1.40
CA PHE A 519 -14.47 -10.41 0.83
C PHE A 519 -14.79 -9.04 1.39
N LEU A 520 -14.68 -8.86 2.72
CA LEU A 520 -14.88 -7.57 3.35
C LEU A 520 -13.87 -6.54 2.84
N TRP A 521 -12.61 -6.94 2.67
CA TRP A 521 -11.57 -6.09 2.10
C TRP A 521 -11.90 -5.64 0.67
N LEU A 522 -12.34 -6.53 -0.20
CA LEU A 522 -12.79 -6.16 -1.54
C LEU A 522 -13.96 -5.17 -1.51
N LEU A 523 -14.94 -5.37 -0.63
CA LEU A 523 -16.04 -4.41 -0.46
C LEU A 523 -15.54 -3.04 -0.02
N TYR A 524 -14.54 -2.97 0.86
CA TYR A 524 -13.93 -1.70 1.28
C TYR A 524 -13.19 -1.01 0.12
N LEU A 525 -12.46 -1.78 -0.69
CA LEU A 525 -11.78 -1.27 -1.89
C LEU A 525 -12.78 -0.78 -2.94
N PHE A 526 -13.88 -1.50 -3.17
CA PHE A 526 -14.98 -1.03 -4.02
C PHE A 526 -15.65 0.21 -3.44
N GLY A 527 -15.81 0.29 -2.12
CA GLY A 527 -16.36 1.47 -1.45
C GLY A 527 -15.51 2.73 -1.69
N ASP A 528 -14.19 2.59 -1.59
CA ASP A 528 -13.24 3.65 -1.91
C ASP A 528 -13.34 4.09 -3.38
N MET A 529 -13.40 3.14 -4.32
CA MET A 529 -13.55 3.44 -5.76
C MET A 529 -14.92 4.05 -6.10
N LYS A 530 -16.00 3.62 -5.43
CA LYS A 530 -17.33 4.24 -5.56
C LYS A 530 -17.34 5.67 -5.01
N LYS A 531 -16.73 5.92 -3.85
CA LYS A 531 -16.58 7.27 -3.28
C LYS A 531 -15.82 8.20 -4.23
N ALA A 532 -14.82 7.66 -4.92
CA ALA A 532 -14.05 8.34 -5.96
C ALA A 532 -14.80 8.49 -7.30
N GLY A 533 -15.97 7.89 -7.47
CA GLY A 533 -16.75 7.93 -8.71
C GLY A 533 -16.16 7.11 -9.86
N MET A 534 -15.38 6.07 -9.56
CA MET A 534 -14.74 5.20 -10.55
C MET A 534 -15.59 3.98 -10.93
N ILE A 535 -16.58 3.64 -10.10
CA ILE A 535 -17.49 2.49 -10.29
C ILE A 535 -18.94 2.95 -10.23
N ASP A 536 -19.65 2.76 -11.35
CA ASP A 536 -21.06 3.09 -11.50
C ASP A 536 -21.99 2.00 -10.94
N ASP A 537 -21.57 0.73 -10.96
CA ASP A 537 -22.35 -0.43 -10.48
C ASP A 537 -22.92 -0.23 -9.08
N SER A 538 -24.20 -0.55 -8.89
CA SER A 538 -24.85 -0.51 -7.57
C SER A 538 -24.23 -1.53 -6.62
N TRP A 539 -24.37 -1.32 -5.30
CA TRP A 539 -23.93 -2.31 -4.30
C TRP A 539 -24.62 -3.66 -4.48
N ILE A 540 -25.90 -3.66 -4.88
CA ILE A 540 -26.64 -4.89 -5.18
C ILE A 540 -25.97 -5.63 -6.34
N THR A 541 -25.62 -4.92 -7.42
CA THR A 541 -24.94 -5.51 -8.57
C THR A 541 -23.59 -6.11 -8.19
N ILE A 542 -22.79 -5.40 -7.38
CA ILE A 542 -21.48 -5.87 -6.90
C ILE A 542 -21.66 -7.16 -6.08
N ILE A 543 -22.60 -7.16 -5.14
CA ILE A 543 -22.87 -8.31 -4.27
C ILE A 543 -23.38 -9.51 -5.10
N LEU A 544 -24.30 -9.29 -6.04
CA LEU A 544 -24.82 -10.36 -6.90
C LEU A 544 -23.72 -10.97 -7.78
N LYS A 545 -22.81 -10.17 -8.34
CA LYS A 545 -21.64 -10.66 -9.07
C LYS A 545 -20.73 -11.51 -8.17
N GLY A 546 -20.50 -11.06 -6.93
CA GLY A 546 -19.73 -11.80 -5.93
C GLY A 546 -20.37 -13.14 -5.58
N ILE A 547 -21.67 -13.16 -5.26
CA ILE A 547 -22.42 -14.38 -4.93
C ILE A 547 -22.45 -15.35 -6.11
N ALA A 548 -22.70 -14.87 -7.32
CA ALA A 548 -22.70 -15.69 -8.53
C ALA A 548 -21.32 -16.32 -8.77
N THR A 549 -20.24 -15.55 -8.64
CA THR A 549 -18.87 -16.06 -8.81
C THR A 549 -18.51 -17.05 -7.72
N LEU A 550 -18.92 -16.80 -6.47
CA LEU A 550 -18.67 -17.68 -5.33
C LEU A 550 -19.35 -19.04 -5.53
N ALA A 551 -20.61 -19.03 -5.95
CA ALA A 551 -21.37 -20.25 -6.20
C ALA A 551 -20.78 -21.07 -7.35
N VAL A 552 -20.36 -20.39 -8.44
CA VAL A 552 -19.92 -21.06 -9.67
C VAL A 552 -18.45 -21.50 -9.59
N ALA A 553 -17.57 -20.68 -9.04
CA ALA A 553 -16.12 -20.85 -9.17
C ALA A 553 -15.37 -20.85 -7.84
N GLY A 554 -16.07 -20.69 -6.72
CA GLY A 554 -15.46 -20.76 -5.39
C GLY A 554 -14.94 -19.43 -4.84
N PRO A 555 -14.48 -19.44 -3.58
CA PRO A 555 -14.16 -18.21 -2.86
C PRO A 555 -12.89 -17.52 -3.35
N GLY A 556 -11.78 -18.23 -3.59
CA GLY A 556 -10.55 -17.60 -4.07
C GLY A 556 -10.69 -17.02 -5.49
N VAL A 557 -11.46 -17.65 -6.38
CA VAL A 557 -11.76 -17.09 -7.71
C VAL A 557 -12.56 -15.80 -7.62
N THR A 558 -13.55 -15.76 -6.72
CA THR A 558 -14.31 -14.53 -6.45
C THR A 558 -13.39 -13.40 -5.99
N ILE A 559 -12.42 -13.72 -5.12
CA ILE A 559 -11.44 -12.74 -4.64
C ILE A 559 -10.52 -12.28 -5.80
N GLY A 560 -9.95 -13.23 -6.54
CA GLY A 560 -9.03 -12.95 -7.65
C GLY A 560 -9.66 -12.12 -8.75
N LEU A 561 -10.86 -12.49 -9.22
CA LEU A 561 -11.58 -11.74 -10.25
C LEU A 561 -12.06 -10.37 -9.76
N GLY A 562 -12.52 -10.27 -8.51
CA GLY A 562 -12.88 -9.00 -7.91
C GLY A 562 -11.69 -8.04 -7.81
N TRP A 563 -10.53 -8.56 -7.42
CA TRP A 563 -9.29 -7.78 -7.37
C TRP A 563 -8.77 -7.40 -8.77
N LEU A 564 -8.86 -8.29 -9.76
CA LEU A 564 -8.54 -7.95 -11.16
C LEU A 564 -9.47 -6.86 -11.73
N TRP A 565 -10.75 -6.87 -11.35
CA TRP A 565 -11.69 -5.81 -11.73
C TRP A 565 -11.27 -4.47 -11.12
N ARG A 566 -10.81 -4.45 -9.86
CA ARG A 566 -10.19 -3.26 -9.26
C ARG A 566 -8.98 -2.80 -10.05
N GLU A 567 -8.03 -3.67 -10.39
CA GLU A 567 -6.81 -3.27 -11.12
C GLU A 567 -7.14 -2.62 -12.47
N LYS A 568 -8.06 -3.23 -13.23
CA LYS A 568 -8.54 -2.65 -14.48
C LYS A 568 -9.18 -1.28 -14.27
N THR A 569 -9.95 -1.12 -13.21
CA THR A 569 -10.61 0.16 -12.87
C THR A 569 -9.58 1.23 -12.51
N LEU A 570 -8.59 0.91 -11.68
CA LEU A 570 -7.50 1.82 -11.32
C LEU A 570 -6.65 2.24 -12.53
N ALA A 571 -6.46 1.35 -13.50
CA ALA A 571 -5.70 1.67 -14.71
C ALA A 571 -6.47 2.59 -15.68
N THR A 572 -7.79 2.42 -15.78
CA THR A 572 -8.59 3.02 -16.86
C THR A 572 -9.48 4.19 -16.45
N LYS A 573 -9.81 4.33 -15.16
CA LYS A 573 -10.71 5.36 -14.66
C LYS A 573 -9.96 6.41 -13.84
N TRP A 574 -10.56 7.59 -13.73
CA TRP A 574 -10.07 8.69 -12.92
C TRP A 574 -11.04 9.04 -11.80
N HIS A 575 -10.53 9.70 -10.76
CA HIS A 575 -11.36 10.30 -9.74
C HIS A 575 -12.36 11.29 -10.38
N LYS A 576 -13.58 11.37 -9.86
CA LYS A 576 -14.68 12.20 -10.39
C LYS A 576 -14.32 13.69 -10.56
N ASP A 577 -13.49 14.21 -9.66
CA ASP A 577 -13.05 15.62 -9.67
C ASP A 577 -11.75 15.86 -10.47
N ALA A 578 -11.19 14.82 -11.07
CA ALA A 578 -9.99 14.95 -11.90
C ALA A 578 -10.31 15.65 -13.23
N LEU A 579 -9.51 16.66 -13.57
CA LEU A 579 -9.62 17.41 -14.82
C LEU A 579 -8.88 16.68 -15.94
N VAL A 580 -9.64 15.95 -16.74
CA VAL A 580 -9.20 15.19 -17.92
C VAL A 580 -10.08 15.54 -19.14
N PRO A 581 -9.68 15.24 -20.40
CA PRO A 581 -10.35 15.74 -21.59
C PRO A 581 -11.86 15.47 -21.67
N GLY A 582 -12.37 14.39 -21.05
CA GLY A 582 -13.81 14.07 -21.00
C GLY A 582 -14.60 14.65 -19.82
N ASN A 583 -13.95 15.11 -18.74
CA ASN A 583 -14.59 15.62 -17.52
C ASN A 583 -14.40 17.13 -17.30
N ALA A 584 -13.51 17.78 -18.04
CA ALA A 584 -13.18 19.20 -17.87
C ALA A 584 -14.38 20.15 -18.06
N GLY A 585 -15.41 19.74 -18.82
CA GLY A 585 -16.64 20.51 -19.04
C GLY A 585 -17.68 20.42 -17.91
N LYS A 586 -17.61 19.41 -17.04
CA LYS A 586 -18.58 19.18 -15.95
C LYS A 586 -18.29 19.97 -14.67
N VAL A 587 -17.05 20.42 -14.48
CA VAL A 587 -16.62 21.22 -13.30
C VAL A 587 -16.91 22.72 -13.49
N LYS A 588 -17.76 23.08 -14.47
CA LYS A 588 -18.20 24.45 -14.76
C LYS A 588 -19.56 24.82 -14.14
N SER A 589 -20.19 23.95 -13.34
CA SER A 589 -21.46 24.23 -12.66
C SER A 589 -21.28 24.56 -11.19
#